data_AF-A0A1E4TBA9-F1
#
_entry.id   AF-A0A1E4TBA9-F1
#
_cell.length_a   1.000
_cell.length_b   1.000
_cell.length_c   1.000
_cell.angle_alpha   90.00
_cell.angle_beta   90.00
_cell.angle_gamma   90.00
#
_symmetry.space_group_name_H-M   'P 1'
#
loop_
_entity.id
_entity.type
_entity.pdbx_description
1 polymer ?
#
loop_
_entity_poly.entity_id
_entity_poly.type
_entity_poly.pdbx_seq_one_letter_code
_entity_poly.pdbx_strand_id
1 'polypeptide(L)'
;TYYDACDWYFLIFLFDTTIGVPIVYVFVRLFTIIGKWFNVEGIDSGNYDEPPRYTWFFKQAFIYFLALTSMKAVTYTFIRVVPLMWLAEFLLAWTNFNEQIRVGFVMFLFPLVMNMFQYYVIDSLIPASAEEIEEMDRFEAAHRSYNAIQ
;
A
#
# COMPACT_ATOMS: atom_id res chain seq x y z
N THR A 1 -26.09 -20.65 4.56
CA THR A 1 -25.59 -20.19 3.25
C THR A 1 -24.19 -20.73 3.09
N TYR A 2 -23.99 -21.68 2.19
CA TYR A 2 -22.68 -22.28 1.93
C TYR A 2 -22.03 -21.42 0.85
N TYR A 3 -21.09 -20.56 1.23
CA TYR A 3 -20.39 -19.70 0.28
C TYR A 3 -19.29 -20.50 -0.42
N ASP A 4 -19.20 -20.38 -1.74
CA ASP A 4 -18.12 -20.98 -2.52
C ASP A 4 -16.78 -20.38 -2.09
N ALA A 5 -15.78 -21.23 -1.90
CA ALA A 5 -14.45 -20.79 -1.51
C ALA A 5 -13.85 -19.83 -2.54
N CYS A 6 -14.13 -20.03 -3.84
CA CYS A 6 -13.65 -19.17 -4.92
C CYS A 6 -14.14 -17.73 -4.75
N ASP A 7 -15.42 -17.57 -4.43
CA ASP A 7 -16.07 -16.26 -4.30
C ASP A 7 -15.53 -15.51 -3.08
N TRP A 8 -15.31 -16.22 -1.97
CA TRP A 8 -14.71 -15.67 -0.76
C TRP A 8 -13.26 -15.22 -1.00
N TYR A 9 -12.44 -16.04 -1.65
CA TYR A 9 -11.06 -15.69 -1.96
C TYR A 9 -10.97 -14.53 -2.96
N PHE A 10 -11.86 -14.52 -3.97
CA PHE A 10 -11.92 -13.44 -4.95
C PHE A 10 -12.20 -12.08 -4.29
N LEU A 11 -13.18 -12.01 -3.37
CA LEU A 11 -13.44 -10.76 -2.66
C LEU A 11 -12.27 -10.32 -1.80
N ILE A 12 -11.57 -11.26 -1.13
CA ILE A 12 -10.37 -10.94 -0.35
C ILE A 12 -9.34 -10.25 -1.24
N PHE A 13 -9.04 -10.80 -2.42
CA PHE A 13 -8.09 -10.18 -3.33
C PHE A 13 -8.58 -8.86 -3.95
N LEU A 14 -9.89 -8.77 -4.25
CA LEU A 14 -10.49 -7.57 -4.84
C LEU A 14 -10.41 -6.38 -3.87
N PHE A 15 -10.73 -6.60 -2.60
CA PHE A 15 -10.63 -5.54 -1.60
C PHE A 15 -9.19 -5.26 -1.15
N ASP A 16 -8.29 -6.25 -1.19
CA ASP A 16 -6.87 -6.05 -0.86
C ASP A 16 -6.21 -5.02 -1.79
N THR A 17 -6.63 -4.96 -3.05
CA THR A 17 -6.16 -3.94 -3.99
C THR A 17 -7.01 -2.67 -3.99
N THR A 18 -8.32 -2.78 -3.88
CA THR A 18 -9.21 -1.61 -3.92
C THR A 18 -9.06 -0.73 -2.68
N ILE A 19 -8.96 -1.35 -1.50
CA ILE A 19 -8.86 -0.66 -0.20
C ILE A 19 -7.40 -0.66 0.28
N GLY A 20 -6.66 -1.74 0.07
CA GLY A 20 -5.28 -1.83 0.54
C GLY A 20 -4.34 -0.83 -0.13
N VAL A 21 -4.55 -0.48 -1.41
CA VAL A 21 -3.73 0.55 -2.08
C VAL A 21 -3.88 1.94 -1.43
N PRO A 22 -5.09 2.48 -1.20
CA PRO A 22 -5.28 3.69 -0.39
C PRO A 22 -4.68 3.60 1.01
N ILE A 23 -4.77 2.44 1.66
CA ILE A 23 -4.19 2.22 2.99
C ILE A 23 -2.67 2.32 2.94
N VAL A 24 -2.01 1.62 2.01
CA VAL A 24 -0.54 1.67 1.85
C VAL A 24 -0.09 3.10 1.58
N TYR A 25 -0.80 3.84 0.72
CA TYR A 25 -0.53 5.25 0.49
C TYR A 25 -0.55 6.07 1.79
N VAL A 26 -1.62 5.95 2.60
CA VAL A 26 -1.72 6.66 3.88
C VAL A 26 -0.63 6.23 4.85
N PHE A 27 -0.31 4.94 4.94
CA PHE A 27 0.73 4.44 5.83
C PHE A 27 2.12 4.97 5.44
N VAL A 28 2.48 4.92 4.15
CA VAL A 28 3.76 5.47 3.66
C VAL A 28 3.85 6.95 4.03
N ARG A 29 2.79 7.73 3.80
CA ARG A 29 2.72 9.15 4.18
C ARG A 29 2.89 9.37 5.68
N LEU A 30 2.19 8.59 6.50
CA LEU A 30 2.33 8.66 7.96
C LEU A 30 3.76 8.37 8.40
N PHE A 31 4.41 7.36 7.84
CA PHE A 31 5.78 7.00 8.18
C PHE A 31 6.79 8.07 7.75
N THR A 32 6.59 8.70 6.60
CA THR A 32 7.38 9.88 6.19
C THR A 32 7.26 11.01 7.21
N ILE A 33 6.04 11.34 7.65
CA ILE A 33 5.79 12.40 8.63
C ILE A 33 6.42 12.06 9.99
N ILE A 34 6.20 10.84 10.47
CA ILE A 34 6.79 10.35 11.74
C ILE A 34 8.31 10.36 11.65
N GLY A 35 8.88 10.00 10.51
CA GLY A 35 10.31 10.03 10.27
C GLY A 35 10.93 11.41 10.44
N LYS A 36 10.28 12.44 9.89
CA LYS A 36 10.66 13.84 10.08
C LYS A 36 10.54 14.27 11.55
N TRP A 37 9.45 13.87 12.22
CA TRP A 37 9.21 14.21 13.63
C TRP A 37 10.26 13.65 14.58
N PHE A 38 10.75 12.44 14.31
CA PHE A 38 11.80 11.81 15.12
C PHE A 38 13.22 12.24 14.72
N ASN A 39 13.39 13.15 13.75
CA ASN A 39 14.69 13.63 13.27
C ASN A 39 15.65 12.48 12.91
N VAL A 40 15.10 11.39 12.36
CA VAL A 40 15.89 10.23 11.98
C VAL A 40 16.52 10.53 10.62
N GLU A 41 17.76 11.01 10.63
CA GLU A 41 18.65 10.92 9.46
C GLU A 41 18.63 9.46 9.00
N GLY A 42 18.01 9.19 7.85
CA GLY A 42 17.55 7.82 7.58
C GLY A 42 16.48 7.61 6.53
N ILE A 43 15.61 8.60 6.38
CA ILE A 43 14.26 8.41 5.83
C ILE A 43 14.06 9.12 4.49
N ASP A 44 15.06 9.86 4.01
CA ASP A 44 15.05 10.39 2.65
C ASP A 44 15.33 9.25 1.66
N SER A 45 14.28 8.80 0.98
CA SER A 45 14.40 7.90 -0.15
C SER A 45 15.07 8.64 -1.31
N GLY A 46 16.39 8.47 -1.45
CA GLY A 46 17.14 9.07 -2.57
C GLY A 46 18.59 9.39 -2.27
N ASN A 47 18.96 9.61 -1.00
CA ASN A 47 20.33 9.85 -0.60
C ASN A 47 20.89 8.66 0.20
N TYR A 48 21.36 7.64 -0.53
CA TYR A 48 22.21 6.62 0.08
C TYR A 48 23.60 7.23 0.22
N ASP A 49 23.90 7.80 1.38
CA ASP A 49 25.27 8.26 1.68
C ASP A 49 26.27 7.14 1.33
N GLU A 50 27.38 7.51 0.69
CA GLU A 50 28.52 6.61 0.50
C GLU A 50 29.31 6.54 1.81
N PRO A 51 29.40 5.41 2.53
CA PRO A 51 29.00 4.04 2.16
C PRO A 51 27.57 3.62 2.59
N PRO A 52 26.91 2.74 1.83
CA PRO A 52 25.51 2.37 2.04
C PRO A 52 25.28 1.71 3.40
N ARG A 53 24.48 2.37 4.25
CA ARG A 53 24.12 1.87 5.58
C ARG A 53 22.94 0.90 5.48
N TYR A 54 23.23 -0.40 5.55
CA TYR A 54 22.21 -1.48 5.56
C TYR A 54 21.12 -1.29 6.65
N THR A 55 21.46 -0.65 7.76
CA THR A 55 20.51 -0.37 8.85
C THR A 55 19.36 0.55 8.44
N TRP A 56 19.54 1.37 7.41
CA TRP A 56 18.52 2.31 6.91
C TRP A 56 17.53 1.59 6.00
N PHE A 57 18.06 0.74 5.10
CA PHE A 57 17.27 -0.17 4.27
C PHE A 57 16.37 -1.08 5.13
N PHE A 58 16.92 -1.69 6.19
CA PHE A 58 16.13 -2.56 7.06
C PHE A 58 15.01 -1.83 7.81
N LYS A 59 15.22 -0.56 8.22
CA LYS A 59 14.18 0.25 8.86
C LYS A 59 13.04 0.55 7.88
N GLN A 60 13.37 0.99 6.66
CA GLN A 60 12.39 1.26 5.61
C GLN A 60 11.62 -0.02 5.21
N ALA A 61 12.33 -1.14 5.04
CA ALA A 61 11.73 -2.44 4.74
C ALA A 61 10.81 -2.94 5.86
N PHE A 62 11.20 -2.77 7.12
CA PHE A 62 10.38 -3.17 8.26
C PHE A 62 9.09 -2.35 8.38
N ILE A 63 9.19 -1.04 8.21
CA ILE A 63 8.05 -0.13 8.17
C ILE A 63 7.08 -0.52 7.06
N TYR A 64 7.62 -0.78 5.87
CA TYR A 64 6.83 -1.21 4.72
C TYR A 64 6.16 -2.57 4.95
N PHE A 65 6.87 -3.53 5.54
CA PHE A 65 6.31 -4.83 5.93
C PHE A 65 5.17 -4.69 6.94
N LEU A 66 5.28 -3.76 7.89
CA LEU A 66 4.24 -3.49 8.87
C LEU A 66 3.00 -2.85 8.24
N ALA A 67 3.19 -1.94 7.28
CA ALA A 67 2.10 -1.37 6.47
C ALA A 67 1.40 -2.44 5.60
N LEU A 68 2.17 -3.35 4.98
CA LEU A 68 1.61 -4.46 4.21
C LEU A 68 0.85 -5.46 5.10
N THR A 69 1.31 -5.67 6.34
CA THR A 69 0.63 -6.56 7.28
C THR A 69 -0.65 -5.91 7.81
N SER A 70 -0.63 -4.61 8.08
CA SER A 70 -1.81 -3.88 8.57
C SER A 70 -2.92 -3.81 7.52
N MET A 71 -2.60 -3.56 6.23
CA MET A 71 -3.61 -3.56 5.16
C MET A 71 -4.31 -4.92 5.04
N LYS A 72 -3.58 -6.03 5.18
CA LYS A 72 -4.15 -7.38 5.12
C LYS A 72 -5.10 -7.64 6.28
N ALA A 73 -4.74 -7.22 7.49
CA ALA A 73 -5.57 -7.38 8.68
C ALA A 73 -6.89 -6.58 8.58
N VAL A 74 -6.82 -5.34 8.09
CA VAL A 74 -7.99 -4.48 7.88
C VAL A 74 -8.92 -5.08 6.82
N THR A 75 -8.39 -5.47 5.67
CA THR A 75 -9.18 -6.04 4.55
C THR A 75 -9.87 -7.34 4.95
N TYR A 76 -9.14 -8.24 5.63
CA TYR A 76 -9.71 -9.49 6.15
C TYR A 76 -10.86 -9.24 7.12
N THR A 77 -10.70 -8.27 8.02
CA THR A 77 -11.72 -7.92 9.01
C THR A 77 -12.95 -7.29 8.34
N PHE A 78 -12.73 -6.41 7.35
CA PHE A 78 -13.79 -5.73 6.61
C PHE A 78 -14.73 -6.71 5.89
N ILE A 79 -14.18 -7.69 5.17
CA ILE A 79 -14.96 -8.72 4.46
C ILE A 79 -15.75 -9.59 5.42
N ARG A 80 -15.22 -9.84 6.62
CA ARG A 80 -15.93 -10.61 7.64
C ARG A 80 -17.15 -9.86 8.21
N VAL A 81 -17.11 -8.53 8.20
CA VAL A 81 -18.17 -7.68 8.73
C VAL A 81 -19.22 -7.34 7.67
N VAL A 82 -18.81 -7.09 6.42
CA VAL A 82 -19.73 -6.67 5.36
C VAL A 82 -20.10 -7.86 4.45
N PRO A 83 -21.38 -8.24 4.34
CA PRO A 83 -21.80 -9.37 3.52
C PRO A 83 -21.84 -8.99 2.03
N LEU A 84 -20.67 -8.97 1.38
CA LEU A 84 -20.49 -8.59 -0.04
C LEU A 84 -20.48 -9.79 -0.99
N MET A 85 -20.91 -10.96 -0.53
CA MET A 85 -20.86 -12.21 -1.32
C MET A 85 -21.65 -12.14 -2.63
N TRP A 86 -22.76 -11.41 -2.65
CA TRP A 86 -23.54 -11.18 -3.88
C TRP A 86 -22.75 -10.45 -4.97
N LEU A 87 -21.80 -9.59 -4.59
CA LEU A 87 -20.94 -8.88 -5.54
C LEU A 87 -19.95 -9.84 -6.19
N ALA A 88 -19.44 -10.80 -5.43
CA ALA A 88 -18.56 -11.85 -5.96
C ALA A 88 -19.30 -12.69 -6.99
N GLU A 89 -20.49 -13.20 -6.63
CA GLU A 89 -21.32 -14.02 -7.50
C GLU A 89 -21.67 -13.28 -8.80
N PHE A 90 -21.98 -11.98 -8.72
CA PHE A 90 -22.23 -11.15 -9.90
C PHE A 90 -20.98 -11.00 -10.79
N LEU A 91 -19.82 -10.69 -10.19
CA LEU A 91 -18.57 -10.50 -10.92
C LEU A 91 -17.99 -11.80 -11.47
N LEU A 92 -18.30 -12.95 -10.87
CA LEU A 92 -17.85 -14.28 -11.29
C LEU A 92 -18.89 -15.00 -12.15
N ALA A 93 -20.12 -14.47 -12.29
CA ALA A 93 -21.20 -15.08 -13.05
C ALA A 93 -20.79 -15.46 -14.48
N TRP A 94 -19.97 -14.62 -15.12
CA TRP A 94 -19.47 -14.86 -16.48
C TRP A 94 -18.49 -16.04 -16.58
N THR A 95 -17.89 -16.50 -15.47
CA THR A 95 -16.96 -17.64 -15.39
C THR A 95 -17.63 -18.94 -14.95
N ASN A 96 -18.95 -18.93 -14.68
CA ASN A 96 -19.66 -20.09 -14.13
C ASN A 96 -19.78 -21.28 -15.08
N PHE A 97 -19.42 -21.11 -16.35
CA PHE A 97 -19.48 -22.18 -17.35
C PHE A 97 -18.36 -23.22 -17.21
N ASN A 98 -17.24 -22.89 -16.56
CA ASN A 98 -16.13 -23.82 -16.35
C ASN A 98 -15.38 -23.52 -15.04
N GLU A 99 -15.43 -24.47 -14.10
CA GLU A 99 -14.79 -24.39 -12.79
C GLU A 99 -13.28 -24.16 -12.86
N GLN A 100 -12.59 -24.81 -13.83
CA GLN A 100 -11.15 -24.67 -13.98
C GLN A 100 -10.75 -23.24 -14.39
N ILE A 101 -11.56 -22.61 -15.23
CA ILE A 101 -11.35 -21.22 -15.65
C ILE A 101 -11.60 -20.28 -14.48
N ARG A 102 -12.64 -20.53 -13.67
CA ARG A 102 -12.91 -19.72 -12.48
C ARG A 102 -11.75 -19.77 -11.50
N VAL A 103 -11.29 -20.98 -11.13
CA VAL A 103 -10.18 -21.15 -10.18
C VAL A 103 -8.89 -20.53 -10.73
N GLY A 104 -8.57 -20.79 -12.01
CA GLY A 104 -7.40 -20.20 -12.66
C GLY A 104 -7.45 -18.67 -12.71
N PHE A 105 -8.63 -18.10 -12.96
CA PHE A 105 -8.82 -16.65 -12.92
C PHE A 105 -8.62 -16.10 -11.50
N VAL A 106 -9.33 -16.63 -10.51
CA VAL A 106 -9.34 -16.12 -9.12
C VAL A 106 -8.01 -16.31 -8.41
N MET A 107 -7.33 -17.45 -8.62
CA MET A 107 -6.11 -17.77 -7.89
C MET A 107 -4.83 -17.33 -8.63
N PHE A 108 -4.86 -17.21 -9.95
CA PHE A 108 -3.66 -16.90 -10.73
C PHE A 108 -3.76 -15.57 -11.46
N LEU A 109 -4.70 -15.42 -12.41
CA LEU A 109 -4.72 -14.23 -13.27
C LEU A 109 -5.02 -12.96 -12.48
N PHE A 110 -6.06 -13.01 -11.64
CA PHE A 110 -6.53 -11.85 -10.90
C PHE A 110 -5.49 -11.38 -9.88
N PRO A 111 -4.90 -12.24 -9.02
CA PRO A 111 -3.81 -11.84 -8.13
C PRO A 111 -2.58 -11.33 -8.88
N LEU A 112 -2.26 -11.88 -10.05
CA LEU A 112 -1.10 -11.42 -10.83
C LEU A 112 -1.28 -9.97 -11.30
N VAL A 113 -2.42 -9.66 -11.92
CA VAL A 113 -2.74 -8.30 -12.39
C VAL A 113 -2.83 -7.33 -11.21
N MET A 114 -3.48 -7.77 -10.14
CA MET A 114 -3.66 -6.97 -8.92
C MET A 114 -2.34 -6.65 -8.21
N ASN A 115 -1.44 -7.63 -8.09
CA ASN A 115 -0.10 -7.40 -7.54
C ASN A 115 0.72 -6.46 -8.46
N MET A 116 0.61 -6.60 -9.78
CA MET A 116 1.25 -5.68 -10.72
C MET A 116 0.75 -4.24 -10.54
N PHE A 117 -0.56 -4.06 -10.33
CA PHE A 117 -1.14 -2.76 -10.02
C PHE A 117 -0.62 -2.22 -8.68
N GLN A 118 -0.55 -3.05 -7.64
CA GLN A 118 0.04 -2.64 -6.36
C GLN A 118 1.47 -2.13 -6.55
N TYR A 119 2.33 -2.89 -7.23
CA TYR A 119 3.72 -2.47 -7.49
C TYR A 119 3.80 -1.18 -8.29
N TYR A 120 2.99 -1.02 -9.33
CA TYR A 120 2.92 0.21 -10.11
C TYR A 120 2.58 1.41 -9.23
N VAL A 121 1.61 1.26 -8.33
CA VAL A 121 1.25 2.34 -7.41
C VAL A 121 2.40 2.62 -6.45
N ILE A 122 2.98 1.62 -5.81
CA ILE A 122 4.11 1.80 -4.87
C ILE A 122 5.28 2.52 -5.56
N ASP A 123 5.62 2.13 -6.78
CA ASP A 123 6.68 2.75 -7.57
C ASP A 123 6.36 4.22 -7.91
N SER A 124 5.10 4.51 -8.27
CA SER A 124 4.67 5.90 -8.53
C SER A 124 4.68 6.80 -7.29
N LEU A 125 4.67 6.23 -6.08
CA LEU A 125 4.64 6.99 -4.83
C LEU A 125 6.03 7.43 -4.36
N ILE A 126 7.09 6.69 -4.70
CA ILE A 126 8.46 6.98 -4.23
C ILE A 126 8.94 8.37 -4.69
N PRO A 127 8.78 8.79 -5.97
CA PRO A 127 9.20 10.11 -6.41
C PRO A 127 8.33 11.24 -5.82
N ALA A 128 7.02 11.03 -5.75
CA ALA A 128 6.07 12.03 -5.25
C ALA A 128 6.29 12.34 -3.77
N SER A 129 6.58 11.32 -2.95
CA SER A 129 6.92 11.58 -1.55
C SER A 129 8.23 12.35 -1.42
N ALA A 130 9.24 12.07 -2.24
CA ALA A 130 10.53 12.78 -2.17
C ALA A 130 10.41 14.27 -2.56
N GLU A 131 9.68 14.61 -3.63
CA GLU A 131 9.55 16.00 -4.10
C GLU A 131 8.73 16.88 -3.13
N GLU A 132 7.59 16.38 -2.62
CA GLU A 132 6.78 17.13 -1.65
C GLU A 132 7.50 17.32 -0.30
N ILE A 133 8.38 16.38 0.08
CA ILE A 133 9.25 16.50 1.25
C ILE A 133 10.21 17.68 1.08
N GLU A 134 10.89 17.79 -0.07
CA GLU A 134 11.80 18.90 -0.36
C GLU A 134 11.08 20.25 -0.36
N GLU A 135 9.86 20.31 -0.88
CA GLU A 135 9.06 21.54 -0.92
C GLU A 135 8.64 22.00 0.49
N MET A 136 8.22 21.06 1.34
CA MET A 136 7.91 21.29 2.76
C MET A 136 9.15 21.77 3.54
N ASP A 137 10.32 21.16 3.33
CA ASP A 137 11.55 21.58 4.01
C ASP A 137 12.02 22.96 3.54
N ARG A 138 11.86 23.27 2.25
CA ARG A 138 12.10 24.61 1.71
C ARG A 138 11.17 25.65 2.34
N PHE A 139 9.89 25.33 2.50
CA PHE A 139 8.92 26.20 3.15
C PHE A 139 9.26 26.44 4.62
N GLU A 140 9.64 25.39 5.35
CA GLU A 140 10.02 25.52 6.77
C GLU A 140 11.32 26.30 6.95
N ALA A 141 12.31 26.10 6.07
CA ALA A 141 13.54 26.89 6.04
C ALA A 141 13.26 28.38 5.72
N ALA A 142 12.34 28.66 4.79
CA ALA A 142 11.90 30.02 4.49
C ALA A 142 11.16 30.67 5.67
N HIS A 143 10.37 29.90 6.42
CA HIS A 143 9.70 30.41 7.61
C HIS A 143 10.67 30.69 8.77
N ARG A 144 11.66 29.82 8.98
CA ARG A 144 12.74 30.05 9.97
C ARG A 144 13.58 31.28 9.63
N SER A 145 13.94 31.47 8.36
CA SER A 145 14.73 32.63 7.95
C SER A 145 13.96 33.93 8.14
N TYR A 146 12.66 33.97 7.83
CA TYR A 146 11.79 35.10 8.12
C TYR A 146 11.74 35.43 9.62
N ASN A 147 11.50 34.43 10.48
CA ASN A 147 11.44 34.62 11.92
C ASN A 147 12.80 35.00 12.56
N ALA A 148 13.93 34.71 11.90
CA ALA A 148 15.26 35.08 12.39
C ALA A 148 15.65 36.54 12.06
N ILE A 149 14.94 37.18 11.13
CA ILE A 149 15.19 38.56 10.69
C ILE A 149 14.30 39.56 11.47
N GLN A 150 13.28 39.08 12.18
CA GLN A 150 12.37 39.86 13.00
C GLN A 150 12.81 39.88 14.47
#